data_AF-A0A371RIN7-F1
#
_entry.id   AF-A0A371RIN7-F1
#
_cell.length_a   1.000
_cell.length_b   1.000
_cell.length_c   1.000
_cell.angle_alpha   90.00
_cell.angle_beta   90.00
_cell.angle_gamma   90.00
#
_symmetry.space_group_name_H-M   'P 1'
#
loop_
_entity.id
_entity.type
_entity.pdbx_description
1 polymer ?
#
loop_
_entity_poly.entity_id
_entity_poly.type
_entity_poly.pdbx_seq_one_letter_code
_entity_poly.pdbx_strand_id
1 'polypeptide(L)'
;MSFQEKSAWILLLVCLIVGGLYGQSLIEAGGIGAESWILTAIIIFIVLAIVIHIAVSILFYRDSDKSDERDRRIARRADIVGAAVLNATLLLIIALSLKEENWMVANIAFLGLLLAEGVKAFWQIILYRVEG
;
A
#
# COMPACT_ATOMS: atom_id res chain seq x y z
N MET A 1 16.38 15.33 1.24
CA MET A 1 15.26 14.40 0.99
C MET A 1 14.00 15.20 0.74
N SER A 2 13.38 15.01 -0.42
CA SER A 2 12.08 15.60 -0.72
C SER A 2 11.04 15.07 0.27
N PHE A 3 9.94 15.80 0.48
CA PHE A 3 8.86 15.31 1.33
C PHE A 3 8.26 13.99 0.78
N GLN A 4 8.22 13.84 -0.53
CA GLN A 4 7.76 12.61 -1.18
C GLN A 4 8.70 11.43 -0.91
N GLU A 5 10.02 11.65 -0.91
CA GLU A 5 10.98 10.63 -0.48
C GLU A 5 10.74 10.20 0.97
N LYS A 6 10.53 11.16 1.90
CA LYS A 6 10.20 10.85 3.30
C LYS A 6 8.91 10.04 3.43
N SER A 7 7.86 10.40 2.69
CA SER A 7 6.60 9.65 2.70
C SER A 7 6.77 8.23 2.17
N ALA A 8 7.57 8.04 1.12
CA ALA A 8 7.89 6.71 0.60
C ALA A 8 8.66 5.86 1.63
N TRP A 9 9.61 6.46 2.36
CA TRP A 9 10.28 5.79 3.49
C TRP A 9 9.30 5.36 4.59
N ILE A 10 8.36 6.23 4.96
CA ILE A 10 7.36 5.91 5.99
C ILE A 10 6.46 4.77 5.50
N LEU A 11 5.97 4.82 4.26
CA LEU A 11 5.13 3.76 3.70
C LEU A 11 5.87 2.43 3.63
N LEU A 12 7.14 2.42 3.19
CA LEU A 12 7.97 1.22 3.16
C LEU A 12 8.12 0.62 4.57
N LEU A 13 8.41 1.47 5.56
CA LEU A 13 8.54 1.05 6.95
C LEU A 13 7.22 0.49 7.51
N VAL A 14 6.08 1.10 7.19
CA VAL A 14 4.75 0.57 7.54
C VAL A 14 4.53 -0.80 6.92
N CYS A 15 4.82 -0.98 5.63
CA CYS A 15 4.67 -2.27 4.95
C CYS A 15 5.54 -3.35 5.59
N LEU A 16 6.79 -3.02 5.94
CA LEU A 16 7.71 -3.95 6.60
C LEU A 16 7.25 -4.33 8.01
N ILE A 17 6.79 -3.37 8.81
CA ILE A 17 6.31 -3.63 10.17
C ILE A 17 5.02 -4.44 10.14
N VAL A 18 4.01 -3.99 9.40
CA VAL A 18 2.73 -4.68 9.32
C VAL A 18 2.91 -6.05 8.69
N GLY A 19 3.65 -6.15 7.59
CA GLY A 19 3.92 -7.42 6.92
C GLY A 19 4.74 -8.38 7.79
N GLY A 20 5.73 -7.88 8.53
CA GLY A 20 6.54 -8.68 9.45
C GLY A 20 5.72 -9.22 10.62
N LEU A 21 5.00 -8.34 11.34
CA LEU A 21 4.15 -8.74 12.46
C LEU A 21 3.03 -9.70 12.02
N TYR A 22 2.41 -9.41 10.88
CA TYR A 22 1.38 -10.26 10.33
C TYR A 22 1.93 -11.62 9.86
N GLY A 23 3.04 -11.63 9.13
CA GLY A 23 3.71 -12.87 8.72
C GLY A 23 4.12 -13.73 9.92
N GLN A 24 4.64 -13.13 10.98
CA GLN A 24 4.97 -13.82 12.22
C GLN A 24 3.72 -14.47 12.83
N SER A 25 2.63 -13.72 12.98
CA SER A 25 1.39 -14.26 13.53
C SER A 25 0.84 -15.44 12.73
N LEU A 26 1.07 -15.44 11.42
CA LEU A 26 0.58 -16.47 10.52
C LEU A 26 1.40 -17.75 10.70
N ILE A 27 2.70 -17.61 10.90
CA ILE A 27 3.58 -18.72 11.28
C ILE A 27 3.13 -19.31 12.62
N GLU A 28 2.84 -18.47 13.61
CA GLU A 28 2.36 -18.90 14.94
C GLU A 28 0.99 -19.59 14.87
N ALA A 29 0.10 -19.14 13.98
CA ALA A 29 -1.24 -19.70 13.78
C ALA A 29 -1.28 -21.01 12.97
N GLY A 30 -0.15 -21.45 12.39
CA GLY A 30 -0.07 -22.70 11.61
C GLY A 30 0.11 -22.53 10.11
N GLY A 31 0.44 -21.33 9.63
CA GLY A 31 0.83 -21.03 8.26
C GLY A 31 -0.25 -20.32 7.44
N ILE A 32 -0.02 -20.20 6.12
CA ILE A 32 -0.81 -19.37 5.21
C ILE A 32 -2.31 -19.71 5.17
N GLY A 33 -2.70 -20.94 5.54
CA GLY A 33 -4.10 -21.38 5.57
C GLY A 33 -4.81 -21.17 6.91
N ALA A 34 -4.12 -20.62 7.91
CA ALA A 34 -4.69 -20.44 9.24
C ALA A 34 -5.58 -19.19 9.34
N GLU A 35 -6.61 -19.29 10.16
CA GLU A 35 -7.32 -18.13 10.68
C GLU A 35 -6.34 -17.30 11.54
N SER A 36 -6.30 -16.00 11.29
CA SER A 36 -5.42 -15.08 11.99
C SER A 36 -6.13 -13.74 12.23
N TRP A 37 -5.47 -12.82 12.91
CA TRP A 37 -5.90 -11.43 13.11
C TRP A 37 -5.89 -10.55 11.83
N ILE A 38 -6.19 -11.14 10.67
CA ILE A 38 -6.18 -10.49 9.34
C ILE A 38 -6.99 -9.19 9.31
N LEU A 39 -8.18 -9.16 9.92
CA LEU A 39 -9.01 -7.96 9.98
C LEU A 39 -8.32 -6.82 10.73
N THR A 40 -7.68 -7.14 11.85
CA THR A 40 -6.92 -6.15 12.64
C THR A 40 -5.73 -5.62 11.84
N ALA A 41 -5.00 -6.50 11.16
CA ALA A 41 -3.86 -6.11 10.32
C ALA A 41 -4.30 -5.22 9.14
N ILE A 42 -5.41 -5.53 8.48
CA ILE A 42 -6.01 -4.72 7.42
C ILE A 42 -6.38 -3.33 7.94
N ILE A 43 -7.07 -3.25 9.08
CA ILE A 43 -7.49 -1.97 9.67
C ILE A 43 -6.27 -1.12 10.01
N ILE A 44 -5.26 -1.69 10.68
CA ILE A 44 -4.01 -0.99 11.03
C ILE A 44 -3.34 -0.46 9.76
N PHE A 45 -3.24 -1.30 8.72
CA PHE A 45 -2.61 -0.91 7.47
C PHE A 45 -3.37 0.23 6.78
N ILE A 46 -4.70 0.13 6.66
CA ILE A 46 -5.54 1.16 6.03
C ILE A 46 -5.42 2.49 6.78
N VAL A 47 -5.49 2.47 8.11
CA VAL A 47 -5.37 3.69 8.92
C VAL A 47 -4.00 4.34 8.70
N LEU A 48 -2.91 3.57 8.74
CA LEU A 48 -1.57 4.09 8.48
C LEU A 48 -1.42 4.64 7.06
N ALA A 49 -1.92 3.92 6.05
CA ALA A 49 -1.87 4.35 4.66
C ALA A 49 -2.64 5.64 4.40
N ILE A 50 -3.84 5.78 5.00
CA ILE A 50 -4.66 7.00 4.94
C ILE A 50 -3.94 8.17 5.60
N VAL A 51 -3.38 7.98 6.80
CA VAL A 51 -2.63 9.03 7.51
C VAL A 51 -1.47 9.53 6.67
N ILE A 52 -0.73 8.63 6.02
CA ILE A 52 0.37 8.99 5.11
C ILE A 52 -0.15 9.78 3.91
N HIS A 53 -1.23 9.32 3.26
CA HIS A 53 -1.82 10.02 2.10
C HIS A 53 -2.33 11.42 2.45
N ILE A 54 -3.00 11.57 3.60
CA ILE A 54 -3.48 12.87 4.08
C ILE A 54 -2.29 13.79 4.36
N ALA A 55 -1.25 13.30 5.03
CA ALA A 55 -0.04 14.08 5.28
C ALA A 55 0.62 14.57 3.98
N VAL A 56 0.69 13.72 2.95
CA VAL A 56 1.16 14.09 1.61
C VAL A 56 0.27 15.12 0.95
N SER A 57 -1.05 14.93 0.98
CA SER A 57 -1.99 15.80 0.28
C SER A 57 -2.06 17.20 0.88
N ILE A 58 -1.98 17.35 2.21
CA ILE A 58 -2.04 18.65 2.88
C ILE A 58 -0.79 19.49 2.59
N LEU A 59 0.38 18.83 2.53
CA LEU A 59 1.67 19.51 2.43
C LEU A 59 2.07 19.84 0.97
N PHE A 60 1.44 19.21 -0.02
CA PHE A 60 1.74 19.40 -1.45
C PHE A 60 0.69 20.24 -2.21
N TYR A 61 -0.18 21.00 -1.52
CA TYR A 61 -1.25 21.74 -2.20
C TYR A 61 -0.79 22.97 -3.02
N ARG A 62 0.51 23.27 -3.12
CA ARG A 62 0.96 24.45 -3.87
C ARG A 62 2.16 24.17 -4.78
N ASP A 63 2.03 24.77 -5.97
CA ASP A 63 2.99 25.03 -7.06
C ASP A 63 3.18 23.94 -8.13
N SER A 64 3.24 24.23 -9.44
CA SER A 64 2.85 25.38 -10.29
C SER A 64 3.15 25.05 -11.77
N ASP A 65 2.30 25.55 -12.67
CA ASP A 65 2.51 26.04 -14.05
C ASP A 65 3.27 25.25 -15.18
N LYS A 66 2.48 25.00 -16.25
CA LYS A 66 2.69 24.98 -17.72
C LYS A 66 3.76 24.14 -18.46
N SER A 67 3.20 23.45 -19.46
CA SER A 67 3.77 22.82 -20.67
C SER A 67 4.65 21.60 -20.42
N ASP A 68 4.22 20.44 -20.93
CA ASP A 68 4.74 19.07 -20.72
C ASP A 68 4.24 18.31 -19.47
N GLU A 69 3.60 19.00 -18.52
CA GLU A 69 3.00 18.33 -17.36
C GLU A 69 1.69 17.59 -17.67
N ARG A 70 1.00 17.91 -18.77
CA ARG A 70 -0.35 17.37 -19.03
C ARG A 70 -0.31 15.85 -19.18
N ASP A 71 0.56 15.34 -20.03
CA ASP A 71 0.57 13.92 -20.34
C ASP A 71 1.11 13.12 -19.15
N ARG A 72 2.12 13.65 -18.43
CA ARG A 72 2.59 13.10 -17.15
C ARG A 72 1.53 13.16 -16.04
N ARG A 73 0.65 14.15 -16.02
CA ARG A 73 -0.50 14.21 -15.11
C ARG A 73 -1.59 13.22 -15.49
N ILE A 74 -1.87 13.05 -16.79
CA ILE A 74 -2.86 12.08 -17.27
C ILE A 74 -2.40 10.66 -16.92
N ALA A 75 -1.15 10.31 -17.23
CA ALA A 75 -0.56 9.01 -16.87
C ALA A 75 -0.64 8.76 -15.35
N ARG A 76 -0.17 9.71 -14.51
CA ARG A 76 -0.27 9.59 -13.05
C ARG A 76 -1.70 9.44 -12.54
N ARG A 77 -2.65 10.18 -13.10
CA ARG A 77 -4.07 10.04 -12.72
C ARG A 77 -4.63 8.69 -13.12
N ALA A 78 -4.29 8.20 -14.32
CA ALA A 78 -4.69 6.87 -14.77
C ALA A 78 -4.13 5.78 -13.85
N ASP A 79 -2.85 5.88 -13.46
CA ASP A 79 -2.22 4.96 -12.53
C ASP A 79 -2.86 4.99 -11.14
N ILE A 80 -3.18 6.19 -10.61
CA ILE A 80 -3.87 6.34 -9.31
C ILE A 80 -5.25 5.69 -9.35
N VAL A 81 -6.03 5.95 -10.40
CA VAL A 81 -7.38 5.36 -10.54
C VAL A 81 -7.30 3.85 -10.75
N GLY A 82 -6.38 3.37 -11.58
CA GLY A 82 -6.14 1.95 -11.82
C GLY A 82 -5.73 1.22 -10.53
N ALA A 83 -4.80 1.79 -9.77
CA ALA A 83 -4.38 1.27 -8.47
C ALA A 83 -5.53 1.26 -7.45
N ALA A 84 -6.36 2.31 -7.42
CA ALA A 84 -7.52 2.37 -6.54
C ALA A 84 -8.54 1.25 -6.85
N VAL A 85 -8.82 1.01 -8.13
CA VAL A 85 -9.70 -0.08 -8.57
C VAL A 85 -9.09 -1.44 -8.20
N LEU A 86 -7.81 -1.66 -8.48
CA LEU A 86 -7.11 -2.91 -8.14
C LEU A 86 -7.15 -3.19 -6.64
N ASN A 87 -6.84 -2.18 -5.81
CA ASN A 87 -6.86 -2.30 -4.36
C ASN A 87 -8.28 -2.57 -3.85
N ALA A 88 -9.30 -1.92 -4.41
CA ALA A 88 -10.69 -2.19 -4.07
C ALA A 88 -11.11 -3.63 -4.43
N THR A 89 -10.68 -4.13 -5.60
CA THR A 89 -10.94 -5.52 -6.02
C THR A 89 -10.24 -6.51 -5.09
N LEU A 90 -8.98 -6.26 -4.69
CA LEU A 90 -8.28 -7.09 -3.72
C LEU A 90 -8.99 -7.13 -2.37
N LEU A 91 -9.47 -5.99 -1.87
CA LEU A 91 -10.27 -5.94 -0.64
C LEU A 91 -11.58 -6.72 -0.77
N LEU A 92 -12.24 -6.68 -1.93
CA LEU A 92 -13.43 -7.49 -2.19
C LEU A 92 -13.11 -8.99 -2.20
N ILE A 93 -12.00 -9.41 -2.83
CA ILE A 93 -11.53 -10.79 -2.82
C ILE A 93 -11.29 -11.26 -1.38
N ILE A 94 -10.62 -10.45 -0.57
CA ILE A 94 -10.40 -10.73 0.85
C ILE A 94 -11.76 -10.89 1.56
N ALA A 95 -12.67 -9.94 1.42
CA ALA A 95 -13.97 -9.97 2.09
C ALA A 95 -14.80 -11.22 1.73
N LEU A 96 -14.83 -11.60 0.45
CA LEU A 96 -15.52 -12.82 0.00
C LEU A 96 -14.82 -14.09 0.51
N SER A 97 -13.49 -14.11 0.50
CA SER A 97 -12.70 -15.25 1.01
C SER A 97 -12.91 -15.46 2.51
N LEU A 98 -13.01 -14.39 3.29
CA LEU A 98 -13.33 -14.45 4.72
C LEU A 98 -14.73 -15.01 4.96
N LYS A 99 -15.71 -14.64 4.13
CA LYS A 99 -17.08 -15.16 4.20
C LYS A 99 -17.15 -16.66 3.92
N GLU A 100 -16.29 -17.15 3.03
CA GLU A 100 -16.20 -18.58 2.68
C GLU A 100 -15.22 -19.35 3.57
N GLU A 101 -14.66 -18.72 4.61
CA GLU A 101 -13.63 -19.30 5.48
C GLU A 101 -12.37 -19.78 4.70
N ASN A 102 -12.15 -19.23 3.51
CA ASN A 102 -10.98 -19.49 2.69
C ASN A 102 -9.83 -18.57 3.12
N TRP A 103 -9.28 -18.87 4.30
CA TRP A 103 -8.21 -18.07 4.92
C TRP A 103 -6.97 -17.97 4.04
N MET A 104 -6.64 -19.02 3.28
CA MET A 104 -5.46 -19.00 2.41
C MET A 104 -5.53 -17.91 1.34
N VAL A 105 -6.67 -17.79 0.64
CA VAL A 105 -6.84 -16.75 -0.37
C VAL A 105 -6.84 -15.36 0.26
N ALA A 106 -7.50 -15.19 1.40
CA ALA A 106 -7.51 -13.93 2.14
C ALA A 106 -6.09 -13.49 2.55
N ASN A 107 -5.32 -14.42 3.13
CA ASN A 107 -3.95 -14.20 3.60
C ASN A 107 -3.00 -13.86 2.45
N ILE A 108 -3.07 -14.60 1.33
CA ILE A 108 -2.25 -14.35 0.15
C ILE A 108 -2.61 -13.01 -0.48
N ALA A 109 -3.89 -12.69 -0.62
CA ALA A 109 -4.34 -11.42 -1.20
C ALA A 109 -3.87 -10.23 -0.37
N PHE A 110 -3.96 -10.32 0.97
CA PHE A 110 -3.49 -9.25 1.85
C PHE A 110 -1.95 -9.10 1.83
N LEU A 111 -1.20 -10.19 1.90
CA LEU A 111 0.26 -10.15 1.78
C LEU A 111 0.71 -9.62 0.42
N GLY A 112 0.02 -9.99 -0.66
CA GLY A 112 0.27 -9.47 -1.99
C GLY A 112 0.04 -7.95 -2.08
N LEU A 113 -1.00 -7.44 -1.42
CA LEU A 113 -1.26 -6.01 -1.31
C LEU A 113 -0.13 -5.27 -0.56
N LEU A 114 0.29 -5.81 0.60
CA LEU A 114 1.41 -5.24 1.37
C LEU A 114 2.70 -5.23 0.57
N LEU A 115 2.99 -6.31 -0.16
CA LEU A 115 4.17 -6.42 -1.00
C LEU A 115 4.14 -5.40 -2.15
N ALA A 116 2.99 -5.25 -2.81
CA ALA A 116 2.83 -4.30 -3.91
C ALA A 116 3.07 -2.84 -3.46
N GLU A 117 2.47 -2.42 -2.33
CA GLU A 117 2.70 -1.08 -1.79
C GLU A 117 4.14 -0.90 -1.28
N GLY A 118 4.74 -1.93 -0.69
CA GLY A 118 6.14 -1.92 -0.28
C GLY A 118 7.10 -1.76 -1.46
N VAL A 119 6.91 -2.53 -2.54
CA VAL A 119 7.73 -2.44 -3.76
C VAL A 119 7.59 -1.08 -4.43
N LYS A 120 6.37 -0.52 -4.49
CA LYS A 120 6.11 0.83 -5.01
C LYS A 120 6.85 1.89 -4.19
N ALA A 121 6.77 1.82 -2.85
CA ALA A 121 7.47 2.74 -1.96
C ALA A 121 9.00 2.63 -2.11
N PHE A 122 9.53 1.41 -2.21
CA PHE A 122 10.94 1.15 -2.45
C PHE A 122 11.43 1.74 -3.77
N TRP A 123 10.68 1.53 -4.86
CA TRP A 123 11.03 2.10 -6.16
C TRP A 123 10.98 3.63 -6.17
N GLN A 124 10.00 4.24 -5.50
CA GLN A 124 9.94 5.69 -5.36
C GLN A 124 11.21 6.25 -4.68
N ILE A 125 11.69 5.60 -3.62
CA ILE A 125 12.92 5.99 -2.93
C ILE A 125 14.13 5.93 -3.87
N ILE A 126 14.27 4.85 -4.66
CA ILE A 126 15.37 4.72 -5.63
C ILE A 126 15.31 5.84 -6.65
N LEU A 127 14.14 6.09 -7.24
CA LEU A 127 13.98 7.13 -8.26
C LEU A 127 14.29 8.52 -7.71
N TYR A 128 13.84 8.86 -6.49
CA TYR A 128 14.21 10.14 -5.88
C TYR A 128 15.70 10.30 -5.61
N ARG A 129 16.43 9.20 -5.41
CA ARG A 129 17.89 9.25 -5.16
C ARG A 129 18.73 9.24 -6.43
N VAL A 130 18.20 8.72 -7.53
CA VAL A 130 18.89 8.68 -8.83
C VAL A 130 18.62 9.96 -9.62
N GLU A 131 17.39 10.49 -9.54
CA GLU A 131 16.95 11.66 -10.32
C GLU A 131 17.03 12.99 -9.54
N GLY A 132 17.29 12.96 -8.23
CA GLY A 132 17.34 14.13 -7.34
C GLY A 132 18.74 14.50 -6.88
#